data_AF-G0MI90-F1
#
_entry.id   AF-G0MI90-F1
#
_cell.length_a   1.000
_cell.length_b   1.000
_cell.length_c   1.000
_cell.angle_alpha   90.00
_cell.angle_beta   90.00
_cell.angle_gamma   90.00
#
_symmetry.space_group_name_H-M   'P 1'
#
loop_
_entity.id
_entity.type
_entity.pdbx_description
1 polymer ?
#
loop_
_entity_poly.entity_id
_entity_poly.type
_entity_poly.pdbx_seq_one_letter_code
_entity_poly.pdbx_strand_id
1 'polypeptide(L)'
;MILCFFLAFLTTVPSVTSIQCHSCLTYCNTVNGKVDPINCDCTSPPNEQCTGNACFAKVEIFGSEHTAVVQKGCISDFPAGQRGCQYSNNKDTINCFCDQDECNTRHKLGSYIPSRLPSVDCCICNSHDGEDCESGCSRKCRGNYCVTDFEGKDLGCGLGYPKLPSFLRVDDYLDYEGDYMCTRYESSASHVMNGCVCTHPSGLCNEFNKTFNYQKKHVMERKNENLHYCYALTHRAYKPFGQEVFKKYATMSEREEHNIFFRSSTCDGHFCFISLTTSEIIVESADFRHNYEDHNEFVGAARPRFELQVGCLRVNGDDKVQTGCTVETQGNNSEVLAKHCICDSHLCNFHHLVRGTEDPRPKAAVPGVKQTTSQLNPVRLYTSNKEIDENDILSVMNGGEIIWSAVSGVVALVFMLL
;
A
#
# COMPACT_ATOMS: atom_id res chain seq x y z
N MET A 1 -10.95 -17.36 -60.06
CA MET A 1 -11.70 -17.86 -58.89
C MET A 1 -10.85 -17.80 -57.62
N ILE A 2 -10.15 -16.69 -57.36
CA ILE A 2 -9.35 -16.47 -56.13
C ILE A 2 -9.39 -14.95 -55.86
N LEU A 3 -10.53 -14.46 -55.37
CA LEU A 3 -10.69 -13.06 -54.97
C LEU A 3 -11.92 -12.95 -54.04
N CYS A 4 -11.90 -13.59 -52.86
CA CYS A 4 -13.00 -13.47 -51.88
C CYS A 4 -12.69 -14.01 -50.46
N PHE A 5 -11.46 -13.91 -49.93
CA PHE A 5 -11.19 -14.33 -48.54
C PHE A 5 -10.19 -13.41 -47.80
N PHE A 6 -10.33 -12.10 -47.97
CA PHE A 6 -9.62 -11.09 -47.17
C PHE A 6 -10.61 -10.11 -46.52
N LEU A 7 -11.71 -10.64 -45.97
CA LEU A 7 -12.70 -9.87 -45.23
C LEU A 7 -12.77 -10.37 -43.78
N ALA A 8 -12.45 -9.44 -42.88
CA ALA A 8 -12.91 -9.36 -41.50
C ALA A 8 -12.35 -10.36 -40.47
N PHE A 9 -11.03 -10.33 -40.23
CA PHE A 9 -10.53 -10.34 -38.84
C PHE A 9 -10.38 -8.88 -38.39
N LEU A 10 -11.50 -8.19 -38.27
CA LEU A 10 -11.59 -7.01 -37.40
C LEU A 10 -11.48 -7.57 -35.99
N THR A 11 -10.26 -7.59 -35.47
CA THR A 11 -10.01 -7.76 -34.04
C THR A 11 -10.84 -6.70 -33.32
N THR A 12 -11.96 -7.13 -32.73
CA THR A 12 -12.70 -6.32 -31.76
C THR A 12 -11.73 -6.02 -30.63
N VAL A 13 -11.11 -4.83 -30.68
CA VAL A 13 -10.40 -4.31 -29.53
C VAL A 13 -11.45 -4.29 -28.42
N PRO A 14 -11.26 -5.00 -27.30
CA PRO A 14 -12.19 -4.89 -26.19
C PRO A 14 -12.14 -3.43 -25.76
N SER A 15 -13.15 -2.67 -26.15
CA SER A 15 -13.42 -1.37 -25.58
C SER A 15 -13.68 -1.64 -24.10
N VAL A 16 -12.71 -1.31 -23.25
CA VAL A 16 -12.89 -1.29 -21.80
C VAL A 16 -14.04 -0.34 -21.54
N THR A 17 -15.23 -0.90 -21.31
CA THR A 17 -16.43 -0.13 -21.00
C THR A 17 -16.27 0.40 -19.60
N SER A 18 -15.92 1.68 -19.50
CA SER A 18 -15.89 2.38 -18.23
C SER A 18 -17.31 2.52 -17.69
N ILE A 19 -17.54 2.12 -16.45
CA ILE A 19 -18.85 2.19 -15.77
C ILE A 19 -18.93 3.42 -14.86
N GLN A 20 -20.14 3.87 -14.58
CA GLN A 20 -20.42 4.94 -13.62
C GLN A 20 -20.72 4.38 -12.24
N CYS A 21 -20.20 5.00 -11.18
CA CYS A 21 -20.39 4.56 -9.81
C CYS A 21 -20.81 5.72 -8.91
N HIS A 22 -21.62 5.42 -7.89
CA HIS A 22 -21.85 6.42 -6.86
C HIS A 22 -20.56 6.70 -6.09
N SER A 23 -20.34 7.98 -5.79
CA SER A 23 -19.17 8.45 -5.08
C SER A 23 -19.63 9.39 -3.96
N CYS A 24 -19.60 8.90 -2.72
CA CYS A 24 -20.09 9.62 -1.56
C CYS A 24 -19.51 9.05 -0.27
N LEU A 25 -19.56 9.85 0.80
CA LEU A 25 -19.23 9.47 2.16
C LEU A 25 -20.44 9.77 3.03
N THR A 26 -20.89 8.80 3.81
CA THR A 26 -21.99 8.98 4.77
C THR A 26 -21.71 8.20 6.04
N TYR A 27 -22.44 8.52 7.10
CA TYR A 27 -22.42 7.77 8.35
C TYR A 27 -23.84 7.57 8.86
N CYS A 28 -23.98 6.68 9.83
CA CYS A 28 -25.26 6.23 10.37
C CYS A 28 -25.04 5.52 11.71
N ASN A 29 -26.10 5.42 12.50
CA ASN A 29 -26.07 4.59 13.70
C ASN A 29 -26.18 3.10 13.34
N THR A 30 -25.48 2.27 14.09
CA THR A 30 -25.58 0.82 14.02
C THR A 30 -26.78 0.32 14.83
N VAL A 31 -27.43 -0.73 14.34
CA VAL A 31 -28.53 -1.40 15.03
C VAL A 31 -28.04 -2.75 15.50
N ASN A 32 -27.88 -2.93 16.82
CA ASN A 32 -27.34 -4.15 17.43
C ASN A 32 -25.95 -4.54 16.88
N GLY A 33 -25.06 -3.54 16.72
CA GLY A 33 -23.70 -3.75 16.19
C GLY A 33 -23.65 -4.11 14.70
N LYS A 34 -24.74 -3.88 13.95
CA LYS A 34 -24.80 -4.06 12.50
C LYS A 34 -25.11 -2.74 11.81
N VAL A 35 -24.62 -2.61 10.58
CA VAL A 35 -24.91 -1.49 9.68
C VAL A 35 -26.43 -1.40 9.46
N ASP A 36 -26.99 -0.19 9.52
CA ASP A 36 -28.35 0.09 9.06
C ASP A 36 -28.32 0.40 7.56
N PRO A 37 -28.54 -0.60 6.68
CA PRO A 37 -28.27 -0.43 5.26
C PRO A 37 -29.17 0.62 4.61
N ILE A 38 -30.28 1.05 5.24
CA ILE A 38 -31.16 2.07 4.69
C ILE A 38 -30.58 3.45 4.98
N ASN A 39 -30.24 3.71 6.24
CA ASN A 39 -29.74 5.02 6.65
C ASN A 39 -28.26 5.23 6.28
N CYS A 40 -27.50 4.16 6.08
CA CYS A 40 -26.10 4.22 5.67
C CYS A 40 -25.89 4.27 4.15
N ASP A 41 -26.96 4.18 3.34
CA ASP A 41 -26.83 4.14 1.87
C ASP A 41 -26.87 5.55 1.27
N CYS A 42 -25.72 6.03 0.81
CA CYS A 42 -25.65 7.27 0.05
C CYS A 42 -25.67 7.01 -1.46
N THR A 43 -26.24 7.95 -2.23
CA THR A 43 -26.18 7.97 -3.69
C THR A 43 -25.70 9.34 -4.13
N SER A 44 -24.87 9.39 -5.16
CA SER A 44 -24.38 10.65 -5.72
C SER A 44 -25.12 11.00 -7.02
N PRO A 45 -25.40 12.30 -7.27
CA PRO A 45 -25.97 12.74 -8.53
C PRO A 45 -24.96 12.53 -9.68
N PRO A 46 -25.41 12.51 -10.95
CA PRO A 46 -24.56 12.15 -12.10
C PRO A 46 -23.27 12.99 -12.24
N ASN A 47 -23.28 14.25 -11.81
CA ASN A 47 -22.13 15.16 -11.85
C ASN A 47 -21.07 14.88 -10.76
N GLU A 48 -21.41 14.07 -9.76
CA GLU A 48 -20.54 13.69 -8.64
C GLU A 48 -20.17 12.20 -8.66
N GLN A 49 -20.70 11.45 -9.63
CA GLN A 49 -20.30 10.07 -9.88
C GLN A 49 -18.87 10.00 -10.41
N CYS A 50 -18.21 8.88 -10.15
CA CYS A 50 -16.90 8.57 -10.70
C CYS A 50 -17.06 7.61 -11.88
N THR A 51 -16.03 7.49 -12.72
CA THR A 51 -16.02 6.53 -13.84
C THR A 51 -14.81 5.61 -13.72
N GLY A 52 -15.02 4.30 -13.70
CA GLY A 52 -13.95 3.32 -13.48
C GLY A 52 -14.22 1.98 -14.17
N ASN A 53 -13.44 0.96 -13.83
CA ASN A 53 -13.67 -0.40 -14.30
C ASN A 53 -14.67 -1.15 -13.40
N ALA A 54 -14.70 -0.78 -12.12
CA ALA A 54 -15.59 -1.33 -11.11
C ALA A 54 -15.95 -0.24 -10.08
N CYS A 55 -16.99 -0.49 -9.31
CA CYS A 55 -17.41 0.31 -8.18
C CYS A 55 -17.05 -0.37 -6.87
N PHE A 56 -16.77 0.41 -5.83
CA PHE A 56 -16.62 -0.10 -4.47
C PHE A 56 -17.59 0.57 -3.50
N ALA A 57 -17.86 -0.14 -2.40
CA ALA A 57 -18.38 0.44 -1.16
C ALA A 57 -17.60 -0.16 0.02
N LYS A 58 -16.98 0.72 0.81
CA LYS A 58 -16.23 0.38 2.00
C LYS A 58 -17.03 0.81 3.23
N VAL A 59 -17.24 -0.11 4.17
CA VAL A 59 -17.98 0.14 5.40
C VAL A 59 -17.07 -0.09 6.59
N GLU A 60 -16.90 0.93 7.42
CA GLU A 60 -16.16 0.85 8.69
C GLU A 60 -17.17 0.95 9.85
N ILE A 61 -17.12 0.00 10.78
CA ILE A 61 -18.03 -0.14 11.91
C ILE A 61 -17.26 0.18 13.19
N PHE A 62 -17.70 1.20 13.89
CA PHE A 62 -17.16 1.68 15.15
C PHE A 62 -18.06 1.19 16.29
N GLY A 63 -17.76 0.00 16.80
CA GLY A 63 -18.62 -0.72 17.73
C GLY A 63 -18.86 0.01 19.05
N SER A 64 -17.85 0.67 19.60
CA SER A 64 -17.96 1.44 20.85
C SER A 64 -18.85 2.67 20.68
N GLU A 65 -18.69 3.37 19.55
CA GLU A 65 -19.42 4.58 19.18
C GLU A 65 -20.78 4.27 18.54
N HIS A 66 -21.13 2.99 18.39
CA HIS A 66 -22.34 2.51 17.74
C HIS A 66 -22.58 3.14 16.36
N THR A 67 -21.51 3.46 15.62
CA THR A 67 -21.56 4.23 14.37
C THR A 67 -20.97 3.41 13.23
N ALA A 68 -21.51 3.55 12.03
CA ALA A 68 -20.90 3.01 10.81
C ALA A 68 -20.70 4.13 9.79
N VAL A 69 -19.61 4.03 9.02
CA VAL A 69 -19.26 4.97 7.96
C VAL A 69 -19.16 4.21 6.65
N VAL A 70 -19.84 4.70 5.61
CA VAL A 70 -19.85 4.12 4.28
C VAL A 70 -19.19 5.09 3.31
N GLN A 71 -18.11 4.63 2.68
CA GLN A 71 -17.40 5.34 1.61
C GLN A 71 -17.58 4.60 0.29
N LYS A 72 -18.00 5.31 -0.75
CA LYS A 72 -18.23 4.77 -2.09
C LYS A 72 -17.41 5.50 -3.13
N GLY A 73 -17.04 4.77 -4.18
CA GLY A 73 -16.32 5.32 -5.31
C GLY A 73 -16.02 4.27 -6.38
N CYS A 74 -14.96 4.54 -7.14
CA CYS A 74 -14.52 3.71 -8.26
C CYS A 74 -13.24 2.98 -7.90
N ILE A 75 -13.06 1.82 -8.51
CA ILE A 75 -11.83 1.04 -8.40
C ILE A 75 -11.38 0.60 -9.79
N SER A 76 -10.06 0.62 -10.01
CA SER A 76 -9.48 0.25 -11.31
C SER A 76 -9.45 -1.27 -11.54
N ASP A 77 -9.53 -2.07 -10.49
CA ASP A 77 -9.38 -3.52 -10.54
C ASP A 77 -10.02 -4.20 -9.32
N PHE A 78 -10.47 -5.45 -9.45
CA PHE A 78 -11.01 -6.21 -8.32
C PHE A 78 -9.89 -6.84 -7.51
N PRO A 79 -9.72 -6.52 -6.22
CA PRO A 79 -8.80 -7.27 -5.38
C PRO A 79 -9.28 -8.73 -5.28
N ALA A 80 -8.47 -9.70 -5.73
CA ALA A 80 -8.79 -11.13 -5.64
C ALA A 80 -10.13 -11.53 -6.28
N GLY A 81 -10.52 -10.85 -7.37
CA GLY A 81 -11.70 -11.23 -8.16
C GLY A 81 -13.03 -11.06 -7.40
N GLN A 82 -13.01 -10.38 -6.26
CA GLN A 82 -14.12 -10.37 -5.31
C GLN A 82 -15.28 -9.52 -5.84
N ARG A 83 -16.44 -10.14 -5.98
CA ARG A 83 -17.73 -9.46 -6.16
C ARG A 83 -18.59 -9.59 -4.91
N GLY A 84 -19.42 -8.60 -4.65
CA GLY A 84 -20.24 -8.53 -3.45
C GLY A 84 -19.43 -8.11 -2.23
N CYS A 85 -20.01 -8.29 -1.04
CA CYS A 85 -19.46 -7.80 0.22
C CYS A 85 -18.73 -8.88 1.01
N GLN A 86 -17.62 -8.50 1.63
CA GLN A 86 -16.76 -9.36 2.42
C GLN A 86 -16.12 -8.61 3.57
N TYR A 87 -15.86 -9.32 4.67
CA TYR A 87 -15.03 -8.78 5.75
C TYR A 87 -13.58 -8.58 5.27
N SER A 88 -12.94 -7.53 5.78
CA SER A 88 -11.53 -7.23 5.52
C SER A 88 -10.73 -7.54 6.79
N ASN A 89 -10.30 -8.79 6.93
CA ASN A 89 -9.54 -9.34 8.07
C ASN A 89 -10.31 -9.40 9.42
N ASN A 90 -11.17 -8.43 9.73
CA ASN A 90 -11.93 -8.35 10.97
C ASN A 90 -13.43 -8.08 10.71
N LYS A 91 -14.23 -7.98 11.78
CA LYS A 91 -15.68 -7.70 11.67
C LYS A 91 -16.03 -6.23 11.49
N ASP A 92 -15.06 -5.35 11.66
CA ASP A 92 -15.26 -3.91 11.74
C ASP A 92 -15.18 -3.29 10.34
N THR A 93 -14.47 -3.91 9.40
CA THR A 93 -14.35 -3.43 8.03
C THR A 93 -15.00 -4.39 7.04
N ILE A 94 -15.88 -3.86 6.19
CA ILE A 94 -16.51 -4.58 5.07
C ILE A 94 -16.13 -3.90 3.75
N ASN A 95 -15.60 -4.67 2.81
CA ASN A 95 -15.33 -4.23 1.46
C ASN A 95 -16.32 -4.88 0.50
N CYS A 96 -16.93 -4.07 -0.36
CA CYS A 96 -17.87 -4.51 -1.37
C CYS A 96 -17.45 -4.03 -2.76
N PHE A 97 -17.55 -4.89 -3.77
CA PHE A 97 -17.22 -4.53 -5.15
C PHE A 97 -18.25 -5.05 -6.17
N CYS A 98 -18.41 -4.34 -7.28
CA CYS A 98 -19.28 -4.71 -8.40
C CYS A 98 -18.87 -4.01 -9.72
N ASP A 99 -19.29 -4.54 -10.88
CA ASP A 99 -18.84 -4.15 -12.24
C ASP A 99 -19.99 -3.69 -13.16
N GLN A 100 -21.06 -3.12 -12.60
CA GLN A 100 -22.20 -2.61 -13.36
C GLN A 100 -22.43 -1.13 -13.06
N ASP A 101 -23.07 -0.41 -13.97
CA ASP A 101 -23.42 1.00 -13.72
C ASP A 101 -24.26 1.14 -12.45
N GLU A 102 -23.85 2.11 -11.63
CA GLU A 102 -24.46 2.50 -10.36
C GLU A 102 -24.72 1.27 -9.47
N CYS A 103 -23.77 0.34 -9.44
CA CYS A 103 -23.96 -0.95 -8.78
C CYS A 103 -23.71 -0.91 -7.28
N ASN A 104 -23.00 0.09 -6.78
CA ASN A 104 -22.61 0.19 -5.38
C ASN A 104 -23.72 0.77 -4.48
N THR A 105 -24.97 0.38 -4.73
CA THR A 105 -26.13 0.69 -3.87
C THR A 105 -26.40 -0.47 -2.90
N ARG A 106 -27.09 -0.20 -1.79
CA ARG A 106 -27.46 -1.27 -0.84
C ARG A 106 -28.22 -2.42 -1.52
N HIS A 107 -29.08 -2.15 -2.49
CA HIS A 107 -29.92 -3.17 -3.11
C HIS A 107 -29.11 -4.17 -3.94
N LYS A 108 -28.18 -3.66 -4.75
CA LYS A 108 -27.32 -4.48 -5.61
C LYS A 108 -26.18 -5.16 -4.82
N LEU A 109 -25.74 -4.55 -3.71
CA LEU A 109 -24.73 -5.12 -2.81
C LEU A 109 -25.30 -5.92 -1.63
N GLY A 110 -26.57 -6.33 -1.67
CA GLY A 110 -27.16 -7.21 -0.65
C GLY A 110 -27.17 -6.60 0.76
N SER A 111 -27.44 -5.30 0.86
CA SER A 111 -27.50 -4.53 2.11
C SER A 111 -26.19 -4.55 2.90
N TYR A 112 -25.05 -4.58 2.21
CA TYR A 112 -23.71 -4.65 2.81
C TYR A 112 -23.47 -5.89 3.66
N ILE A 113 -24.29 -6.94 3.50
CA ILE A 113 -24.15 -8.18 4.25
C ILE A 113 -23.01 -8.99 3.63
N PRO A 114 -21.94 -9.28 4.40
CA PRO A 114 -20.83 -10.08 3.89
C PRO A 114 -21.28 -11.49 3.52
N SER A 115 -20.78 -12.01 2.40
CA SER A 115 -21.09 -13.38 1.99
C SER A 115 -20.42 -14.38 2.93
N ARG A 116 -21.01 -15.57 3.06
CA ARG A 116 -20.43 -16.63 3.88
C ARG A 116 -19.31 -17.31 3.12
N LEU A 117 -18.07 -17.12 3.58
CA LEU A 117 -16.92 -17.89 3.13
C LEU A 117 -16.79 -19.20 3.93
N PRO A 118 -16.12 -20.23 3.35
CA PRO A 118 -15.78 -21.45 4.08
C PRO A 118 -15.08 -21.13 5.40
N SER A 119 -15.41 -21.89 6.44
CA SER A 119 -14.75 -21.76 7.73
C SER A 119 -13.60 -22.75 7.86
N VAL A 120 -12.50 -22.29 8.44
CA VAL A 120 -11.37 -23.11 8.85
C VAL A 120 -11.19 -23.00 10.37
N ASP A 121 -10.78 -24.08 11.00
CA ASP A 121 -10.33 -24.08 12.39
C ASP A 121 -8.82 -23.85 12.40
N CYS A 122 -8.30 -22.98 13.26
CA CYS A 122 -6.88 -22.62 13.31
C CYS A 122 -6.37 -22.68 14.75
N CYS A 123 -5.07 -22.83 14.92
CA CYS A 123 -4.44 -22.72 16.23
C CYS A 123 -4.24 -21.27 16.65
N ILE A 124 -4.44 -20.98 17.93
CA ILE A 124 -4.04 -19.72 18.56
C ILE A 124 -2.81 -20.01 19.42
N CYS A 125 -1.72 -19.34 19.12
CA CYS A 125 -0.46 -19.46 19.84
C CYS A 125 -0.05 -18.06 20.29
N ASN A 126 0.28 -17.89 21.57
CA ASN A 126 0.65 -16.60 22.13
C ASN A 126 2.15 -16.51 22.48
N SER A 127 2.87 -17.62 22.37
CA SER A 127 4.33 -17.68 22.53
C SER A 127 5.00 -17.09 21.30
N HIS A 128 6.05 -16.29 21.53
CA HIS A 128 6.86 -15.62 20.51
C HIS A 128 7.48 -16.61 19.49
N ASP A 129 7.70 -17.86 19.89
CA ASP A 129 8.27 -18.88 19.00
C ASP A 129 7.28 -20.03 18.71
N GLY A 130 6.00 -19.85 19.06
CA GLY A 130 4.94 -20.84 18.80
C GLY A 130 5.07 -22.15 19.58
N GLU A 131 5.91 -22.20 20.62
CA GLU A 131 6.19 -23.39 21.45
C GLU A 131 4.90 -24.03 22.01
N ASP A 132 3.90 -23.22 22.37
CA ASP A 132 2.62 -23.68 22.93
C ASP A 132 1.76 -24.46 21.91
N CYS A 133 2.16 -24.45 20.64
CA CYS A 133 1.49 -25.14 19.54
C CYS A 133 2.29 -26.32 18.99
N GLU A 134 3.45 -26.66 19.56
CA GLU A 134 4.28 -27.78 19.10
C GLU A 134 3.74 -29.16 19.51
N SER A 135 3.06 -29.25 20.66
CA SER A 135 2.59 -30.52 21.25
C SER A 135 1.08 -30.73 21.15
N GLY A 136 0.40 -29.89 20.38
CA GLY A 136 -1.04 -29.91 20.18
C GLY A 136 -1.63 -28.51 20.24
N CYS A 137 -2.70 -28.32 19.48
CA CYS A 137 -3.42 -27.06 19.40
C CYS A 137 -4.29 -26.84 20.64
N SER A 138 -3.70 -26.29 21.71
CA SER A 138 -4.38 -26.10 23.00
C SER A 138 -5.56 -25.13 22.90
N ARG A 139 -5.44 -24.09 22.07
CA ARG A 139 -6.49 -23.13 21.78
C ARG A 139 -6.76 -23.09 20.27
N LYS A 140 -8.04 -23.15 19.91
CA LYS A 140 -8.50 -23.06 18.53
C LYS A 140 -9.34 -21.81 18.33
N CYS A 141 -9.28 -21.23 17.14
CA CYS A 141 -10.25 -20.26 16.66
C CYS A 141 -10.83 -20.69 15.33
N ARG A 142 -11.97 -20.11 14.97
CA ARG A 142 -12.64 -20.39 13.71
C ARG A 142 -12.74 -19.10 12.89
N GLY A 143 -12.21 -19.15 11.68
CA GLY A 143 -12.18 -18.01 10.75
C GLY A 143 -12.34 -18.49 9.31
N ASN A 144 -11.91 -17.67 8.36
CA ASN A 144 -11.92 -17.99 6.92
C ASN A 144 -10.54 -18.34 6.38
N TYR A 145 -9.48 -18.00 7.12
CA TYR A 145 -8.11 -18.41 6.86
C TYR A 145 -7.33 -18.43 8.19
N CYS A 146 -6.25 -19.21 8.23
CA CYS A 146 -5.29 -19.15 9.32
C CYS A 146 -4.15 -18.20 8.95
N VAL A 147 -3.62 -17.49 9.95
CA VAL A 147 -2.48 -16.60 9.80
C VAL A 147 -1.35 -17.06 10.72
N THR A 148 -0.13 -16.98 10.19
CA THR A 148 1.10 -17.18 10.93
C THR A 148 2.04 -16.04 10.64
N ASP A 149 2.24 -15.14 11.61
CA ASP A 149 3.36 -14.22 11.65
C ASP A 149 4.59 -14.91 12.28
N PHE A 150 5.74 -14.72 11.65
CA PHE A 150 7.00 -15.37 12.05
C PHE A 150 7.83 -14.54 13.03
N GLU A 151 7.36 -13.36 13.42
CA GLU A 151 7.78 -12.72 14.68
C GLU A 151 6.97 -13.24 15.88
N GLY A 152 6.05 -14.19 15.66
CA GLY A 152 5.25 -14.85 16.69
C GLY A 152 4.25 -13.95 17.42
N LYS A 153 3.98 -12.76 16.87
CA LYS A 153 3.02 -11.82 17.45
C LYS A 153 1.58 -12.19 17.10
N ASP A 154 1.35 -12.67 15.87
CA ASP A 154 0.01 -12.95 15.34
C ASP A 154 -0.09 -14.38 14.76
N LEU A 155 -0.45 -15.34 15.61
CA LEU A 155 -0.82 -16.72 15.24
C LEU A 155 -2.31 -16.95 15.56
N GLY A 156 -3.13 -17.12 14.52
CA GLY A 156 -4.59 -17.24 14.72
C GLY A 156 -5.37 -17.43 13.43
N CYS A 157 -6.57 -16.84 13.38
CA CYS A 157 -7.47 -16.87 12.23
C CYS A 157 -8.04 -15.48 11.96
N GLY A 158 -8.27 -15.18 10.67
CA GLY A 158 -8.92 -13.96 10.24
C GLY A 158 -10.31 -14.21 9.65
N LEU A 159 -11.06 -13.13 9.44
CA LEU A 159 -12.40 -13.16 8.85
C LEU A 159 -12.39 -12.52 7.47
N GLY A 160 -13.24 -13.05 6.59
CA GLY A 160 -13.31 -12.63 5.19
C GLY A 160 -12.07 -13.05 4.41
N TYR A 161 -11.63 -12.17 3.50
CA TYR A 161 -10.42 -12.42 2.73
C TYR A 161 -9.19 -11.83 3.44
N PRO A 162 -8.02 -12.49 3.37
CA PRO A 162 -6.82 -11.93 3.97
C PRO A 162 -6.40 -10.68 3.22
N LYS A 163 -5.86 -9.68 3.95
CA LYS A 163 -5.33 -8.46 3.34
C LYS A 163 -4.16 -8.75 2.39
N LEU A 164 -3.40 -9.79 2.67
CA LEU A 164 -2.20 -10.15 1.92
C LEU A 164 -2.49 -10.49 0.45
N PRO A 165 -3.43 -11.39 0.09
CA PRO A 165 -3.86 -11.60 -1.30
C PRO A 165 -4.33 -10.34 -2.02
N SER A 166 -5.11 -9.48 -1.36
CA SER A 166 -5.55 -8.21 -1.95
C SER A 166 -4.37 -7.30 -2.26
N PHE A 167 -3.38 -7.28 -1.37
CA PHE A 167 -2.14 -6.56 -1.59
C PHE A 167 -1.27 -7.19 -2.69
N LEU A 168 -1.23 -8.52 -2.78
CA LEU A 168 -0.49 -9.28 -3.80
C LEU A 168 -1.15 -9.30 -5.19
N ARG A 169 -2.38 -8.76 -5.30
CA ARG A 169 -3.19 -8.81 -6.52
C ARG A 169 -3.34 -10.24 -7.04
N VAL A 170 -3.66 -11.17 -6.15
CA VAL A 170 -4.03 -12.54 -6.55
C VAL A 170 -5.30 -12.47 -7.42
N ASP A 171 -5.46 -13.34 -8.42
CA ASP A 171 -6.66 -13.37 -9.28
C ASP A 171 -7.90 -13.85 -8.52
N ASP A 172 -7.90 -15.11 -8.10
CA ASP A 172 -8.94 -15.69 -7.27
C ASP A 172 -8.28 -16.38 -6.08
N TYR A 173 -8.52 -15.85 -4.88
CA TYR A 173 -7.96 -16.41 -3.66
C TYR A 173 -8.45 -17.86 -3.42
N LEU A 174 -9.66 -18.19 -3.88
CA LEU A 174 -10.24 -19.52 -3.70
C LEU A 174 -9.55 -20.58 -4.58
N ASP A 175 -8.92 -20.19 -5.69
CA ASP A 175 -8.18 -21.13 -6.55
C ASP A 175 -6.94 -21.73 -5.85
N TYR A 176 -6.49 -21.11 -4.76
CA TYR A 176 -5.35 -21.56 -3.96
C TYR A 176 -5.79 -22.27 -2.67
N GLU A 177 -7.02 -22.80 -2.63
CA GLU A 177 -7.52 -23.53 -1.48
C GLU A 177 -6.57 -24.67 -1.08
N GLY A 178 -6.13 -24.67 0.19
CA GLY A 178 -5.24 -25.69 0.72
C GLY A 178 -3.74 -25.46 0.46
N ASP A 179 -3.37 -24.44 -0.31
CA ASP A 179 -1.98 -24.01 -0.47
C ASP A 179 -1.61 -22.92 0.56
N TYR A 180 -0.31 -22.70 0.72
CA TYR A 180 0.25 -21.60 1.49
C TYR A 180 0.45 -20.39 0.59
N MET A 181 0.01 -19.22 1.03
CA MET A 181 0.47 -17.95 0.46
C MET A 181 1.39 -17.29 1.48
N CYS A 182 2.69 -17.43 1.23
CA CYS A 182 3.73 -16.99 2.14
C CYS A 182 4.50 -15.83 1.53
N THR A 183 4.66 -14.77 2.30
CA THR A 183 5.36 -13.56 1.85
C THR A 183 6.27 -12.99 2.89
N ARG A 184 7.34 -12.35 2.42
CA ARG A 184 8.15 -11.41 3.17
C ARG A 184 8.02 -10.04 2.54
N TYR A 185 7.58 -9.10 3.35
CA TYR A 185 7.41 -7.70 3.06
C TYR A 185 8.50 -6.91 3.77
N GLU A 186 9.21 -6.04 3.06
CA GLU A 186 10.22 -5.17 3.66
C GLU A 186 10.08 -3.75 3.10
N SER A 187 9.62 -2.82 3.95
CA SER A 187 9.55 -1.39 3.61
C SER A 187 10.58 -0.55 4.36
N SER A 188 11.18 -1.07 5.42
CA SER A 188 12.36 -0.49 6.06
C SER A 188 13.05 -1.56 6.92
N ALA A 189 14.27 -1.26 7.39
CA ALA A 189 14.97 -2.18 8.30
C ALA A 189 14.21 -2.45 9.61
N SER A 190 13.31 -1.54 10.03
CA SER A 190 12.46 -1.69 11.22
C SER A 190 11.04 -2.14 10.89
N HIS A 191 10.74 -2.36 9.62
CA HIS A 191 9.41 -2.71 9.15
C HIS A 191 9.52 -3.82 8.11
N VAL A 192 9.81 -5.01 8.64
CA VAL A 192 9.81 -6.28 7.95
C VAL A 192 8.64 -7.07 8.49
N MET A 193 7.79 -7.58 7.62
CA MET A 193 6.69 -8.46 8.00
C MET A 193 6.81 -9.76 7.24
N ASN A 194 6.74 -10.89 7.94
CA ASN A 194 6.75 -12.21 7.34
C ASN A 194 5.46 -12.88 7.73
N GLY A 195 4.73 -13.40 6.76
CA GLY A 195 3.48 -14.06 7.06
C GLY A 195 3.13 -15.13 6.05
N CYS A 196 2.40 -16.12 6.51
CA CYS A 196 1.69 -17.05 5.64
C CYS A 196 0.20 -17.02 5.96
N VAL A 197 -0.61 -17.10 4.90
CA VAL A 197 -2.04 -17.39 5.01
C VAL A 197 -2.32 -18.71 4.32
N CYS A 198 -3.27 -19.45 4.89
CA CYS A 198 -3.71 -20.74 4.35
C CYS A 198 -5.20 -20.95 4.62
N THR A 199 -5.84 -21.64 3.69
CA THR A 199 -7.29 -21.97 3.71
C THR A 199 -7.53 -23.45 3.89
N HIS A 200 -6.50 -24.24 4.21
CA HIS A 200 -6.65 -25.68 4.34
C HIS A 200 -7.65 -26.04 5.47
N PRO A 201 -8.77 -26.73 5.17
CA PRO A 201 -9.86 -26.97 6.13
C PRO A 201 -9.49 -27.78 7.38
N SER A 202 -8.39 -28.54 7.33
CA SER A 202 -7.98 -29.42 8.43
C SER A 202 -7.42 -28.72 9.66
N GLY A 203 -7.14 -27.42 9.58
CA GLY A 203 -6.63 -26.63 10.70
C GLY A 203 -5.21 -26.92 11.17
N LEU A 204 -4.45 -27.63 10.34
CA LEU A 204 -3.03 -27.96 10.57
C LEU A 204 -2.10 -27.08 9.71
N CYS A 205 -2.64 -26.01 9.12
CA CYS A 205 -1.89 -25.19 8.19
C CYS A 205 -1.18 -24.00 8.86
N ASN A 206 -1.48 -23.67 10.12
CA ASN A 206 -0.74 -22.66 10.88
C ASN A 206 0.15 -23.24 11.99
N GLU A 207 0.55 -24.51 11.86
CA GLU A 207 1.62 -25.08 12.68
C GLU A 207 2.91 -24.28 12.46
N PHE A 208 3.41 -23.63 13.51
CA PHE A 208 4.52 -22.68 13.41
C PHE A 208 5.75 -23.30 12.73
N ASN A 209 6.26 -24.43 13.23
CA ASN A 209 7.47 -25.07 12.70
C ASN A 209 7.33 -25.49 11.23
N LYS A 210 6.20 -26.07 10.85
CA LYS A 210 5.96 -26.51 9.48
C LYS A 210 5.90 -25.32 8.53
N THR A 211 5.14 -24.30 8.91
CA THR A 211 4.92 -23.09 8.12
C THR A 211 6.21 -22.26 8.03
N PHE A 212 7.00 -22.21 9.11
CA PHE A 212 8.28 -21.50 9.17
C PHE A 212 9.32 -22.15 8.27
N ASN A 213 9.49 -23.47 8.38
CA ASN A 213 10.41 -24.20 7.50
C ASN A 213 10.02 -24.08 6.04
N TYR A 214 8.71 -24.11 5.74
CA TYR A 214 8.20 -23.88 4.40
C TYR A 214 8.55 -22.46 3.91
N GLN A 215 8.24 -21.42 4.69
CA GLN A 215 8.54 -20.04 4.31
C GLN A 215 10.05 -19.80 4.15
N LYS A 216 10.86 -20.28 5.09
CA LYS A 216 12.32 -20.17 5.02
C LYS A 216 12.83 -20.71 3.68
N LYS A 217 12.43 -21.92 3.32
CA LYS A 217 12.85 -22.60 2.09
C LYS A 217 12.29 -21.95 0.81
N HIS A 218 11.02 -21.58 0.81
CA HIS A 218 10.29 -21.19 -0.41
C HIS A 218 10.20 -19.67 -0.62
N VAL A 219 10.50 -18.85 0.39
CA VAL A 219 10.41 -17.38 0.34
C VAL A 219 11.75 -16.73 0.67
N MET A 220 12.37 -17.09 1.79
CA MET A 220 13.58 -16.40 2.27
C MET A 220 14.85 -16.87 1.55
N GLU A 221 15.03 -18.18 1.44
CA GLU A 221 16.18 -18.85 0.81
C GLU A 221 15.94 -19.18 -0.67
N ARG A 222 14.77 -18.83 -1.20
CA ARG A 222 14.46 -18.98 -2.62
C ARG A 222 15.58 -18.30 -3.44
N LYS A 223 16.07 -19.01 -4.46
CA LYS A 223 17.26 -18.62 -5.24
C LYS A 223 17.19 -17.16 -5.69
N ASN A 224 18.31 -16.45 -5.53
CA ASN A 224 18.49 -15.03 -5.87
C ASN A 224 18.46 -14.72 -7.37
N GLU A 225 18.22 -15.70 -8.24
CA GLU A 225 18.13 -15.47 -9.68
C GLU A 225 16.83 -14.67 -9.94
N ASN A 226 16.96 -13.43 -10.41
CA ASN A 226 15.88 -12.48 -10.70
C ASN A 226 15.34 -11.63 -9.53
N LEU A 227 16.12 -11.42 -8.46
CA LEU A 227 15.75 -10.40 -7.48
C LEU A 227 15.88 -8.99 -8.07
N HIS A 228 14.87 -8.17 -7.79
CA HIS A 228 14.85 -6.74 -8.07
C HIS A 228 15.28 -5.94 -6.84
N TYR A 229 16.10 -4.95 -7.12
CA TYR A 229 16.53 -3.93 -6.18
C TYR A 229 15.44 -2.85 -6.12
N CYS A 230 14.85 -2.64 -4.95
CA CYS A 230 13.68 -1.77 -4.75
C CYS A 230 14.01 -0.63 -3.78
N TYR A 231 13.28 0.49 -3.89
CA TYR A 231 13.24 1.47 -2.80
C TYR A 231 12.53 0.86 -1.58
N ALA A 232 12.96 1.23 -0.39
CA ALA A 232 12.35 0.84 0.88
C ALA A 232 12.17 2.10 1.75
N LEU A 233 10.92 2.51 1.98
CA LEU A 233 10.59 3.54 2.97
C LEU A 233 9.16 3.40 3.50
N THR A 234 8.95 3.90 4.73
CA THR A 234 7.64 4.16 5.31
C THR A 234 7.55 5.64 5.65
N HIS A 235 6.51 6.31 5.18
CA HIS A 235 6.31 7.75 5.37
C HIS A 235 4.86 8.04 5.72
N ARG A 236 4.65 8.94 6.69
CA ARG A 236 3.34 9.42 7.12
C ARG A 236 3.34 10.94 7.16
N ALA A 237 2.29 11.55 6.62
CA ALA A 237 2.13 13.00 6.58
C ALA A 237 0.64 13.39 6.64
N TYR A 238 0.37 14.60 7.12
CA TYR A 238 -0.96 15.22 7.10
C TYR A 238 -1.16 16.12 5.87
N LYS A 239 -0.16 16.22 5.00
CA LYS A 239 -0.18 17.02 3.78
C LYS A 239 0.37 16.20 2.61
N PRO A 240 -0.06 16.50 1.36
CA PRO A 240 0.54 15.89 0.18
C PRO A 240 2.06 16.10 0.16
N PHE A 241 2.77 15.09 -0.33
CA PHE A 241 4.23 15.10 -0.51
C PHE A 241 4.58 14.88 -1.98
N GLY A 242 5.78 15.29 -2.37
CA GLY A 242 6.36 15.06 -3.68
C GLY A 242 7.46 14.00 -3.69
N GLN A 243 8.26 14.00 -4.75
CA GLN A 243 9.35 13.04 -4.95
C GLN A 243 10.48 13.14 -3.91
N GLU A 244 10.53 14.22 -3.12
CA GLU A 244 11.54 14.44 -2.07
C GLU A 244 11.56 13.35 -1.00
N VAL A 245 10.44 12.64 -0.79
CA VAL A 245 10.37 11.52 0.16
C VAL A 245 11.23 10.32 -0.26
N PHE A 246 11.59 10.23 -1.55
CA PHE A 246 12.46 9.19 -2.10
C PHE A 246 13.94 9.62 -2.18
N LYS A 247 14.27 10.85 -1.75
CA LYS A 247 15.66 11.32 -1.79
C LYS A 247 16.44 10.76 -0.60
N LYS A 248 17.59 10.15 -0.88
CA LYS A 248 18.59 9.73 0.11
C LYS A 248 19.36 10.96 0.62
N TYR A 249 19.01 11.51 1.79
CA TYR A 249 19.86 12.53 2.42
C TYR A 249 21.02 11.86 3.17
N ALA A 250 22.21 11.92 2.58
CA ALA A 250 23.47 11.58 3.23
C ALA A 250 24.19 12.87 3.63
N THR A 251 23.87 13.41 4.82
CA THR A 251 24.78 14.29 5.54
C THR A 251 24.52 14.12 7.03
N MET A 252 25.38 13.34 7.70
CA MET A 252 25.66 13.58 9.11
C MET A 252 26.44 14.88 9.18
N SER A 253 25.77 15.95 9.59
CA SER A 253 26.40 17.10 10.23
C SER A 253 25.71 17.22 11.58
N GLU A 254 26.46 16.90 12.63
CA GLU A 254 26.03 16.98 14.02
C GLU A 254 25.73 18.43 14.41
N ARG A 255 24.47 18.86 14.27
CA ARG A 255 23.78 19.87 15.10
C ARG A 255 22.50 20.29 14.41
N GLU A 256 21.39 19.77 14.91
CA GLU A 256 20.19 20.50 15.34
C GLU A 256 19.02 19.52 15.42
N GLU A 257 18.51 19.37 16.64
CA GLU A 257 17.26 18.67 16.92
C GLU A 257 16.10 19.38 16.21
N HIS A 258 15.14 18.58 15.71
CA HIS A 258 13.87 18.96 15.07
C HIS A 258 13.84 19.02 13.54
N ASN A 259 14.29 17.96 12.86
CA ASN A 259 13.76 17.63 11.54
C ASN A 259 13.65 16.11 11.34
N ILE A 260 12.45 15.65 10.96
CA ILE A 260 12.14 14.25 10.64
C ILE A 260 13.01 13.82 9.46
N PHE A 261 14.04 13.03 9.72
CA PHE A 261 14.99 12.54 8.72
C PHE A 261 14.36 11.40 7.91
N PHE A 262 14.03 11.64 6.64
CA PHE A 262 13.60 10.58 5.73
C PHE A 262 14.82 9.86 5.13
N ARG A 263 15.02 8.59 5.51
CA ARG A 263 16.00 7.69 4.89
C ARG A 263 15.24 6.69 4.02
N SER A 264 15.15 6.93 2.72
CA SER A 264 14.83 5.83 1.80
C SER A 264 16.01 4.86 1.79
N SER A 265 15.83 3.67 2.32
CA SER A 265 16.76 2.55 2.15
C SER A 265 16.40 1.79 0.87
N THR A 266 17.01 0.63 0.69
CA THR A 266 16.74 -0.26 -0.43
C THR A 266 16.73 -1.69 0.06
N CYS A 267 15.99 -2.55 -0.63
CA CYS A 267 15.91 -3.97 -0.32
C CYS A 267 15.75 -4.80 -1.60
N ASP A 268 15.94 -6.12 -1.48
CA ASP A 268 15.90 -7.05 -2.60
C ASP A 268 14.73 -8.03 -2.48
N GLY A 269 13.89 -8.09 -3.52
CA GLY A 269 12.76 -9.02 -3.60
C GLY A 269 12.43 -9.41 -5.04
N HIS A 270 11.55 -10.39 -5.21
CA HIS A 270 11.06 -10.80 -6.53
C HIS A 270 10.16 -9.74 -7.18
N PHE A 271 9.58 -8.86 -6.37
CA PHE A 271 8.78 -7.73 -6.83
C PHE A 271 9.08 -6.50 -5.98
N CYS A 272 8.83 -5.32 -6.54
CA CYS A 272 8.75 -4.08 -5.78
C CYS A 272 7.29 -3.66 -5.64
N PHE A 273 6.95 -2.98 -4.54
CA PHE A 273 5.59 -2.50 -4.32
C PHE A 273 5.55 -1.02 -3.90
N ILE A 274 4.37 -0.43 -4.10
CA ILE A 274 3.92 0.82 -3.47
C ILE A 274 2.54 0.61 -2.87
N SER A 275 2.36 1.12 -1.65
CA SER A 275 1.08 1.24 -0.98
C SER A 275 0.91 2.70 -0.55
N LEU A 276 -0.14 3.35 -1.04
CA LEU A 276 -0.50 4.71 -0.71
C LEU A 276 -1.92 4.75 -0.19
N THR A 277 -2.13 5.40 0.94
CA THR A 277 -3.45 5.81 1.44
C THR A 277 -3.41 7.31 1.64
N THR A 278 -4.46 8.04 1.28
CA THR A 278 -4.51 9.52 1.38
C THR A 278 -5.55 10.02 2.39
N SER A 279 -6.47 9.16 2.79
CA SER A 279 -7.55 9.46 3.72
C SER A 279 -7.70 8.38 4.78
N GLU A 280 -7.98 8.78 6.01
CA GLU A 280 -8.36 7.90 7.12
C GLU A 280 -9.82 8.16 7.49
N ILE A 281 -10.63 7.10 7.57
CA ILE A 281 -11.99 7.18 8.11
C ILE A 281 -11.89 7.18 9.63
N ILE A 282 -12.51 8.16 10.25
CA ILE A 282 -12.54 8.32 11.71
C ILE A 282 -13.96 8.65 12.17
N VAL A 283 -14.15 8.54 13.48
CA VAL A 283 -15.35 9.00 14.16
C VAL A 283 -14.98 10.10 15.14
N GLU A 284 -15.77 11.15 15.15
CA GLU A 284 -15.63 12.31 16.03
C GLU A 284 -16.92 12.48 16.83
N SER A 285 -16.86 13.09 18.01
CA SER A 285 -18.11 13.42 18.69
C SER A 285 -18.80 14.59 18.00
N ALA A 286 -20.13 14.52 17.91
CA ALA A 286 -20.98 15.60 17.42
C ALA A 286 -20.97 16.82 18.37
N ASP A 287 -20.76 16.60 19.67
CA ASP A 287 -20.81 17.62 20.72
C ASP A 287 -19.45 17.78 21.41
N PHE A 288 -19.09 19.02 21.78
CA PHE A 288 -17.92 19.27 22.62
C PHE A 288 -18.28 19.09 24.10
N ARG A 289 -17.99 17.90 24.67
CA ARG A 289 -18.09 17.61 26.10
C ARG A 289 -16.70 17.38 26.70
N HIS A 290 -16.57 17.63 28.00
CA HIS A 290 -15.28 17.57 28.68
C HIS A 290 -14.75 16.14 28.92
N ASN A 291 -15.64 15.14 29.00
CA ASN A 291 -15.26 13.74 29.18
C ASN A 291 -15.80 12.88 28.02
N TYR A 292 -14.97 11.99 27.50
CA TYR A 292 -15.32 11.07 26.40
C TYR A 292 -16.56 10.20 26.70
N GLU A 293 -16.73 9.79 27.96
CA GLU A 293 -17.85 8.96 28.40
C GLU A 293 -19.21 9.67 28.37
N ASP A 294 -19.21 11.01 28.35
CA ASP A 294 -20.44 11.80 28.33
C ASP A 294 -20.97 12.02 26.90
N HIS A 295 -20.23 11.61 25.86
CA HIS A 295 -20.64 11.81 24.47
C HIS A 295 -21.61 10.70 24.02
N ASN A 296 -22.80 11.12 23.58
CA ASN A 296 -23.86 10.20 23.17
C ASN A 296 -24.07 10.17 21.65
N GLU A 297 -23.44 11.09 20.91
CA GLU A 297 -23.60 11.22 19.47
C GLU A 297 -22.23 11.41 18.80
N PHE A 298 -22.06 10.66 17.71
CA PHE A 298 -20.82 10.51 17.00
C PHE A 298 -21.09 10.66 15.49
N VAL A 299 -20.14 11.32 14.80
CA VAL A 299 -20.20 11.57 13.36
C VAL A 299 -19.00 10.94 12.69
N GLY A 300 -19.25 10.28 11.55
CA GLY A 300 -18.19 9.75 10.72
C GLY A 300 -17.61 10.81 9.79
N ALA A 301 -16.29 10.86 9.69
CA ALA A 301 -15.58 11.78 8.81
C ALA A 301 -14.40 11.07 8.12
N ALA A 302 -13.96 11.61 6.99
CA ALA A 302 -12.70 11.24 6.37
C ALA A 302 -11.71 12.39 6.53
N ARG A 303 -10.55 12.12 7.12
CA ARG A 303 -9.48 13.13 7.29
C ARG A 303 -8.31 12.84 6.36
N PRO A 304 -7.69 13.87 5.75
CA PRO A 304 -6.45 13.70 4.99
C PRO A 304 -5.35 13.13 5.89
N ARG A 305 -4.87 11.94 5.53
CA ARG A 305 -3.74 11.27 6.16
C ARG A 305 -3.03 10.45 5.10
N PHE A 306 -1.87 10.96 4.70
CA PHE A 306 -1.06 10.36 3.66
C PHE A 306 -0.11 9.36 4.29
N GLU A 307 -0.32 8.07 4.01
CA GLU A 307 0.59 6.99 4.37
C GLU A 307 1.15 6.36 3.10
N LEU A 308 2.48 6.43 2.96
CA LEU A 308 3.22 5.83 1.87
C LEU A 308 4.10 4.72 2.42
N GLN A 309 3.96 3.53 1.87
CA GLN A 309 4.86 2.42 2.11
C GLN A 309 5.39 1.92 0.77
N VAL A 310 6.70 1.76 0.69
CA VAL A 310 7.41 1.36 -0.52
C VAL A 310 8.45 0.33 -0.10
N GLY A 311 8.61 -0.73 -0.88
CA GLY A 311 9.50 -1.81 -0.49
C GLY A 311 9.60 -2.93 -1.53
N CYS A 312 10.14 -4.06 -1.08
CA CYS A 312 10.27 -5.28 -1.86
C CYS A 312 9.42 -6.41 -1.27
N LEU A 313 9.01 -7.33 -2.14
CA LEU A 313 8.26 -8.53 -1.81
C LEU A 313 9.06 -9.76 -2.19
N ARG A 314 9.08 -10.75 -1.30
CA ARG A 314 9.39 -12.14 -1.64
C ARG A 314 8.15 -12.97 -1.42
N VAL A 315 7.88 -13.87 -2.36
CA VAL A 315 6.69 -14.72 -2.38
C VAL A 315 7.08 -16.16 -2.69
N ASN A 316 6.27 -17.13 -2.26
CA ASN A 316 6.55 -18.55 -2.45
C ASN A 316 6.28 -19.07 -3.88
N GLY A 317 5.70 -18.25 -4.76
CA GLY A 317 5.50 -18.54 -6.18
C GLY A 317 5.14 -17.26 -6.93
N ASP A 318 5.72 -17.04 -8.12
CA ASP A 318 5.50 -15.82 -8.90
C ASP A 318 4.12 -15.82 -9.59
N ASP A 319 3.57 -17.00 -9.82
CA ASP A 319 2.21 -17.26 -10.31
C ASP A 319 1.11 -16.79 -9.35
N LYS A 320 1.47 -16.42 -8.12
CA LYS A 320 0.56 -15.91 -7.08
C LYS A 320 0.50 -14.38 -7.02
N VAL A 321 1.25 -13.69 -7.88
CA VAL A 321 1.39 -12.23 -7.84
C VAL A 321 1.11 -11.66 -9.21
N GLN A 322 0.28 -10.63 -9.27
CA GLN A 322 0.09 -9.86 -10.48
C GLN A 322 0.68 -8.47 -10.40
N THR A 323 1.48 -8.10 -11.39
CA THR A 323 1.94 -6.72 -11.57
C THR A 323 0.80 -5.82 -12.00
N GLY A 324 0.86 -4.53 -11.66
CA GLY A 324 -0.16 -3.54 -11.97
C GLY A 324 -0.51 -2.70 -10.76
N CYS A 325 -1.53 -1.85 -10.90
CA CYS A 325 -2.01 -0.98 -9.83
C CYS A 325 -3.52 -1.11 -9.62
N THR A 326 -3.92 -1.23 -8.36
CA THR A 326 -5.31 -1.06 -7.92
C THR A 326 -5.43 0.32 -7.32
N VAL A 327 -6.35 1.14 -7.86
CA VAL A 327 -6.56 2.52 -7.44
C VAL A 327 -8.02 2.68 -7.03
N GLU A 328 -8.23 3.15 -5.81
CA GLU A 328 -9.55 3.57 -5.31
C GLU A 328 -9.67 5.08 -5.45
N THR A 329 -10.73 5.54 -6.10
CA THR A 329 -11.00 6.95 -6.32
C THR A 329 -12.39 7.36 -5.83
N GLN A 330 -12.49 8.61 -5.41
CA GLN A 330 -13.73 9.29 -5.05
C GLN A 330 -13.82 10.65 -5.78
N GLY A 331 -15.02 11.22 -5.78
CA GLY A 331 -15.42 12.34 -6.62
C GLY A 331 -15.43 11.94 -8.09
N ASN A 332 -15.34 12.91 -8.99
CA ASN A 332 -15.22 12.66 -10.43
C ASN A 332 -13.79 12.18 -10.81
N ASN A 333 -13.32 11.09 -10.19
CA ASN A 333 -11.96 10.56 -10.25
C ASN A 333 -10.83 11.52 -9.82
N SER A 334 -11.19 12.61 -9.14
CA SER A 334 -10.24 13.64 -8.73
C SER A 334 -9.46 13.27 -7.47
N GLU A 335 -10.07 12.48 -6.58
CA GLU A 335 -9.49 12.13 -5.28
C GLU A 335 -9.07 10.67 -5.29
N VAL A 336 -7.76 10.41 -5.21
CA VAL A 336 -7.23 9.06 -5.00
C VAL A 336 -7.27 8.79 -3.51
N LEU A 337 -8.04 7.79 -3.08
CA LEU A 337 -8.15 7.38 -1.67
C LEU A 337 -7.06 6.38 -1.28
N ALA A 338 -6.85 5.40 -2.15
CA ALA A 338 -5.84 4.36 -1.97
C ALA A 338 -5.24 3.94 -3.32
N LYS A 339 -3.98 3.53 -3.29
CA LYS A 339 -3.27 3.02 -4.46
C LYS A 339 -2.27 1.94 -4.04
N HIS A 340 -2.43 0.76 -4.60
CA HIS A 340 -1.54 -0.38 -4.36
C HIS A 340 -0.99 -0.85 -5.70
N CYS A 341 0.34 -0.83 -5.84
CA CYS A 341 1.02 -1.22 -7.07
C CYS A 341 2.07 -2.29 -6.79
N ILE A 342 2.19 -3.24 -7.72
CA ILE A 342 3.28 -4.22 -7.79
C ILE A 342 3.95 -4.13 -9.15
N CYS A 343 5.27 -4.19 -9.19
CA CYS A 343 6.05 -4.18 -10.41
C CYS A 343 7.28 -5.10 -10.32
N ASP A 344 7.75 -5.56 -11.48
CA ASP A 344 8.72 -6.64 -11.67
C ASP A 344 10.01 -6.13 -12.35
N SER A 345 10.48 -4.94 -11.97
CA SER A 345 11.75 -4.42 -12.46
C SER A 345 12.51 -3.63 -11.40
N HIS A 346 13.82 -3.47 -11.59
CA HIS A 346 14.64 -2.70 -10.67
C HIS A 346 14.11 -1.27 -10.48
N LEU A 347 13.96 -0.89 -9.22
CA LEU A 347 13.57 0.46 -8.77
C LEU A 347 12.28 0.98 -9.39
N CYS A 348 11.37 0.09 -9.82
CA CYS A 348 10.10 0.47 -10.43
C CYS A 348 9.14 1.13 -9.43
N ASN A 349 9.30 0.86 -8.13
CA ASN A 349 8.49 1.42 -7.05
C ASN A 349 8.89 2.88 -6.70
N PHE A 350 8.80 3.76 -7.69
CA PHE A 350 9.17 5.16 -7.57
C PHE A 350 7.96 6.10 -7.69
N HIS A 351 8.20 7.41 -7.55
CA HIS A 351 7.19 8.46 -7.51
C HIS A 351 6.24 8.51 -8.73
N HIS A 352 6.62 7.98 -9.90
CA HIS A 352 5.72 7.93 -11.06
C HIS A 352 4.50 7.03 -10.80
N LEU A 353 4.68 5.91 -10.09
CA LEU A 353 3.58 5.03 -9.67
C LEU A 353 2.70 5.72 -8.64
N VAL A 354 3.23 6.58 -7.77
CA VAL A 354 2.41 7.42 -6.87
C VAL A 354 1.52 8.36 -7.69
N ARG A 355 2.08 9.05 -8.69
CA ARG A 355 1.33 10.00 -9.53
C ARG A 355 0.41 9.36 -10.58
N GLY A 356 0.62 8.09 -10.91
CA GLY A 356 -0.07 7.45 -12.05
C GLY A 356 0.40 7.98 -13.40
N THR A 357 1.66 8.40 -13.49
CA THR A 357 2.29 8.83 -14.75
C THR A 357 3.20 7.74 -15.27
N GLU A 358 3.54 7.78 -16.56
CA GLU A 358 4.61 6.95 -17.11
C GLU A 358 5.94 7.19 -16.36
N ASP A 359 6.77 6.16 -16.28
CA ASP A 359 8.11 6.28 -15.71
C ASP A 359 8.95 7.21 -16.59
N PRO A 360 9.36 8.39 -16.09
CA PRO A 360 10.14 9.34 -16.89
C PRO A 360 11.60 8.91 -17.07
N ARG A 361 12.04 7.86 -16.37
CA ARG A 361 13.42 7.38 -16.44
C ARG A 361 13.63 6.58 -17.73
N PRO A 362 14.80 6.71 -18.39
CA PRO A 362 15.10 5.93 -19.57
C PRO A 362 15.09 4.44 -19.21
N LYS A 363 14.28 3.65 -19.92
CA LYS A 363 14.28 2.19 -19.80
C LYS A 363 15.69 1.70 -20.06
N ALA A 364 16.23 0.88 -19.16
CA ALA A 364 17.53 0.24 -19.38
C ALA A 364 17.50 -0.47 -20.74
N ALA A 365 18.55 -0.30 -21.54
CA ALA A 365 18.64 -0.93 -22.85
C ALA A 365 18.49 -2.45 -22.68
N VAL A 366 17.52 -3.02 -23.39
CA VAL A 366 17.32 -4.47 -23.43
C VAL A 366 18.65 -5.11 -23.86
N PRO A 367 19.18 -6.11 -23.12
CA PRO A 367 20.39 -6.81 -23.53
C PRO A 367 20.19 -7.36 -24.95
N GLY A 368 20.92 -6.80 -25.92
CA GLY A 368 20.88 -7.23 -27.32
C GLY A 368 20.45 -6.18 -28.35
N VAL A 369 19.95 -5.01 -27.94
CA VAL A 369 19.66 -3.91 -28.88
C VAL A 369 20.77 -2.87 -28.85
N LYS A 370 21.62 -2.86 -29.89
CA LYS A 370 22.66 -1.83 -30.07
C LYS A 370 21.99 -0.46 -30.26
N GLN A 371 21.97 0.37 -29.23
CA GLN A 371 21.63 1.79 -29.38
C GLN A 371 22.80 2.52 -30.06
N THR A 372 22.49 3.23 -31.15
CA THR A 372 23.42 4.11 -31.87
C THR A 372 23.90 5.25 -30.97
N THR A 373 25.20 5.43 -30.94
CA THR A 373 25.98 6.36 -30.11
C THR A 373 25.74 7.83 -30.48
N SER A 374 24.64 8.42 -30.04
CA SER A 374 24.49 9.88 -30.09
C SER A 374 23.70 10.50 -28.93
N GLN A 375 23.34 9.74 -27.89
CA GLN A 375 22.79 10.30 -26.63
C GLN A 375 23.34 9.57 -25.41
N LEU A 376 24.58 9.88 -25.04
CA LEU A 376 25.09 9.60 -23.70
C LEU A 376 25.47 10.93 -23.05
N ASN A 377 24.68 11.36 -22.07
CA ASN A 377 25.18 12.19 -20.98
C ASN A 377 25.34 11.27 -19.76
N PRO A 378 26.56 11.03 -19.26
CA PRO A 378 26.76 10.14 -18.14
C PRO A 378 26.33 10.83 -16.84
N VAL A 379 25.31 10.27 -16.18
CA VAL A 379 25.09 10.51 -14.75
C VAL A 379 26.28 9.94 -14.00
N ARG A 380 27.13 10.82 -13.46
CA ARG A 380 28.24 10.45 -12.56
C ARG A 380 27.67 9.76 -11.32
N LEU A 381 27.83 8.44 -11.27
CA LEU A 381 27.83 7.67 -10.02
C LEU A 381 29.09 8.08 -9.23
N TYR A 382 28.92 8.80 -8.12
CA TYR A 382 30.01 9.01 -7.16
C TYR A 382 30.20 7.72 -6.36
N THR A 383 31.15 6.89 -6.81
CA THR A 383 31.83 5.92 -5.93
C THR A 383 33.09 6.60 -5.40
N SER A 384 33.05 7.07 -4.16
CA SER A 384 34.24 7.52 -3.45
C SER A 384 34.99 6.29 -2.91
N ASN A 385 35.87 5.72 -3.73
CA ASN A 385 37.02 4.97 -3.24
C ASN A 385 38.23 5.89 -3.38
N LYS A 386 38.68 6.49 -2.28
CA LYS A 386 40.02 7.05 -2.21
C LYS A 386 40.62 6.66 -0.87
N GLU A 387 41.63 5.79 -0.94
CA GLU A 387 42.56 5.53 0.14
C GLU A 387 43.15 6.86 0.60
N ILE A 388 43.14 7.08 1.91
CA ILE A 388 43.74 8.24 2.57
C ILE A 388 45.23 7.91 2.75
N ASP A 389 46.08 8.73 2.15
CA ASP A 389 47.53 8.70 2.34
C ASP A 389 47.91 9.67 3.47
N GLU A 390 48.79 9.24 4.37
CA GLU A 390 48.97 9.76 5.74
C GLU A 390 49.87 10.99 5.87
N ASN A 391 50.05 11.80 4.81
CA ASN A 391 51.05 12.89 4.80
C ASN A 391 50.54 14.32 4.55
N ASP A 392 49.23 14.57 4.50
CA ASP A 392 48.68 15.94 4.31
C ASP A 392 48.30 16.67 5.63
N ILE A 393 48.69 16.15 6.79
CA ILE A 393 48.49 16.80 8.09
C ILE A 393 49.77 17.53 8.50
N LEU A 394 50.11 18.65 7.84
CA LEU A 394 51.05 19.68 8.36
C LEU A 394 51.27 20.81 7.33
N SER A 395 50.30 21.71 7.14
CA SER A 395 50.63 23.04 6.57
C SER A 395 49.60 24.16 6.79
N VAL A 396 48.44 23.93 7.43
CA VAL A 396 47.41 24.99 7.56
C VAL A 396 46.99 25.22 9.00
N MET A 397 47.97 25.41 9.88
CA MET A 397 47.79 26.07 11.18
C MET A 397 49.10 26.75 11.59
N ASN A 398 49.28 28.03 11.24
CA ASN A 398 50.07 28.97 12.06
C ASN A 398 49.94 30.42 11.60
N GLY A 399 49.63 31.29 12.57
CA GLY A 399 49.75 32.75 12.54
C GLY A 399 48.48 33.46 12.09
N GLY A 400 47.78 34.28 12.89
CA GLY A 400 48.22 35.09 14.03
C GLY A 400 47.64 36.49 13.81
N GLU A 401 46.95 37.00 14.83
CA GLU A 401 46.25 38.30 14.86
C GLU A 401 47.14 39.53 14.55
N ILE A 402 46.48 40.70 14.38
CA ILE A 402 46.86 42.07 14.86
C ILE A 402 46.98 43.21 13.80
N ILE A 403 46.04 44.17 13.91
CA ILE A 403 46.10 45.66 13.79
C ILE A 403 45.85 46.45 12.46
N TRP A 404 45.11 47.55 12.71
CA TRP A 404 44.59 48.72 12.00
C TRP A 404 45.38 49.42 10.86
N SER A 405 44.63 50.02 9.93
CA SER A 405 44.53 51.49 9.61
C SER A 405 43.80 51.65 8.25
N ALA A 406 42.62 52.28 8.17
CA ALA A 406 42.30 53.72 8.12
C ALA A 406 42.41 54.37 6.71
N VAL A 407 41.38 55.20 6.40
CA VAL A 407 41.36 56.40 5.53
C VAL A 407 40.70 56.30 4.12
N SER A 408 39.40 56.68 4.12
CA SER A 408 38.75 57.79 3.35
C SER A 408 38.16 57.64 1.93
N GLY A 409 36.96 58.26 1.79
CA GLY A 409 36.46 58.95 0.58
C GLY A 409 35.03 58.53 0.16
N VAL A 410 33.96 58.96 0.84
CA VAL A 410 33.07 60.12 0.53
C VAL A 410 32.58 60.22 -0.93
N VAL A 411 31.25 60.11 -1.13
CA VAL A 411 30.31 60.87 -2.01
C VAL A 411 28.98 60.06 -2.02
N ALA A 412 27.92 60.37 -1.24
CA ALA A 412 26.85 61.38 -1.45
C ALA A 412 26.13 61.22 -2.83
N LEU A 413 24.82 61.28 -3.07
CA LEU A 413 23.57 61.54 -2.33
C LEU A 413 22.42 61.37 -3.38
N VAL A 414 21.15 61.35 -2.95
CA VAL A 414 19.87 61.66 -3.69
C VAL A 414 19.10 60.45 -4.27
N PHE A 415 18.03 59.94 -3.59
CA PHE A 415 16.57 60.28 -3.69
C PHE A 415 15.97 60.02 -5.10
N MET A 416 14.83 59.34 -5.34
CA MET A 416 13.47 59.35 -4.75
C MET A 416 12.72 58.05 -5.17
N LEU A 417 12.00 57.36 -4.28
CA LEU A 417 10.52 57.37 -4.11
C LEU A 417 9.68 57.03 -5.36
N LEU A 418 9.21 55.78 -5.42
CA LEU A 418 7.79 55.40 -5.28
C LEU A 418 7.66 53.90 -4.98
#